data_AF-A0A015U8K2-F1
#
_entry.id   AF-A0A015U8K2-F1
#
_cell.length_a   1.000
_cell.length_b   1.000
_cell.length_c   1.000
_cell.angle_alpha   90.00
_cell.angle_beta   90.00
_cell.angle_gamma   90.00
#
_symmetry.space_group_name_H-M   'P 1'
#
loop_
_entity.id
_entity.type
_entity.pdbx_description
1 polymer ?
#
loop_
_entity_poly.entity_id
_entity_poly.type
_entity_poly.pdbx_seq_one_letter_code
_entity_poly.pdbx_strand_id
1 'polypeptide(L)'
;MVIENLNKYSEEQIASLQEKENVIRLIISEQPNRCNLEHLRKYAIKSDTNIQLCLCAEDNNIIKFDVFECLAEKVVDIEIYNRKRVLTSIIGISIFRNLNKLIISDLYDDKIVLDELVQLEKLEILGLVLNGDLDMRQYETINQLFSLRRLEVKGLDSMLLDKL
;
A
#
# COMPACT_ATOMS: atom_id res chain seq x y z
N MET A 1 14.14 -3.87 -9.32
CA MET A 1 13.94 -2.81 -10.36
C MET A 1 13.04 -1.70 -9.80
N VAL A 2 13.28 -0.42 -10.12
CA VAL A 2 12.42 0.72 -9.72
C VAL A 2 11.80 1.35 -10.97
N ILE A 3 10.49 1.61 -10.94
CA ILE A 3 9.77 2.28 -12.02
C ILE A 3 9.02 3.47 -11.42
N GLU A 4 9.33 4.66 -11.91
CA GLU A 4 8.65 5.90 -11.53
C GLU A 4 7.78 6.38 -12.68
N ASN A 5 6.57 6.86 -12.38
CA ASN A 5 5.66 7.44 -13.36
C ASN A 5 5.45 6.53 -14.59
N LEU A 6 4.82 5.37 -14.34
CA LEU A 6 4.51 4.37 -15.35
C LEU A 6 3.71 4.94 -16.54
N ASN A 7 2.97 6.03 -16.35
CA ASN A 7 2.20 6.70 -17.41
C ASN A 7 3.06 7.28 -18.54
N LYS A 8 4.36 7.53 -18.29
CA LYS A 8 5.29 8.04 -19.30
C LYS A 8 5.85 6.97 -20.24
N TYR A 9 5.65 5.69 -19.93
CA TYR A 9 6.20 4.60 -20.71
C TYR A 9 5.21 4.18 -21.81
N SER A 10 5.72 4.00 -23.03
CA SER A 10 5.00 3.31 -24.08
C SER A 10 4.93 1.80 -23.79
N GLU A 11 4.05 1.08 -24.49
CA GLU A 11 3.98 -0.38 -24.38
C GLU A 11 5.32 -1.03 -24.71
N GLU A 12 6.03 -0.58 -25.76
CA GLU A 12 7.32 -1.14 -26.15
C GLU A 12 8.39 -0.93 -25.08
N GLN A 13 8.37 0.24 -24.42
CA GLN A 13 9.28 0.52 -23.31
C GLN A 13 8.98 -0.40 -22.13
N ILE A 14 7.71 -0.61 -21.78
CA ILE A 14 7.30 -1.56 -20.73
C ILE A 14 7.71 -2.98 -21.10
N ALA A 15 7.54 -3.39 -22.36
CA ALA A 15 7.92 -4.72 -22.84
C ALA A 15 9.43 -4.99 -22.79
N SER A 16 10.24 -3.93 -22.85
CA SER A 16 11.70 -4.02 -22.77
C SER A 16 12.26 -4.08 -21.34
N LEU A 17 11.43 -3.88 -20.31
CA LEU A 17 11.85 -3.89 -18.91
C LEU A 17 12.38 -5.27 -18.51
N GLN A 18 13.58 -5.30 -17.95
CA GLN A 18 14.21 -6.52 -17.44
C GLN A 18 14.27 -6.52 -15.92
N GLU A 19 13.50 -7.39 -15.31
CA GLU A 19 13.49 -7.67 -13.88
C GLU A 19 14.51 -8.79 -13.57
N LYS A 20 15.41 -8.56 -12.60
CA LYS A 20 16.51 -9.48 -12.23
C LYS A 20 16.49 -9.92 -10.77
N GLU A 21 15.76 -9.23 -9.90
CA GLU A 21 15.80 -9.40 -8.45
C GLU A 21 14.46 -9.90 -7.88
N ASN A 22 13.54 -10.36 -8.74
CA ASN A 22 12.18 -10.76 -8.43
C ASN A 22 11.38 -9.69 -7.66
N VAL A 23 11.79 -8.42 -7.71
CA VAL A 23 11.14 -7.32 -7.01
C VAL A 23 11.07 -6.09 -7.91
N ILE A 24 9.84 -5.60 -8.11
CA ILE A 24 9.56 -4.33 -8.78
C ILE A 24 9.02 -3.35 -7.76
N ARG A 25 9.68 -2.19 -7.62
CA ARG A 25 9.16 -1.06 -6.87
C ARG A 25 8.51 -0.08 -7.82
N LEU A 26 7.22 0.16 -7.64
CA LEU A 26 6.44 1.14 -8.42
C LEU A 26 6.25 2.41 -7.59
N ILE A 27 6.74 3.53 -8.10
CA ILE A 27 6.55 4.85 -7.49
C ILE A 27 5.43 5.59 -8.23
N ILE A 28 4.37 5.88 -7.48
CA ILE A 28 3.10 6.42 -7.97
C ILE A 28 2.94 7.84 -7.42
N SER A 29 3.06 8.83 -8.30
CA SER A 29 2.85 10.25 -7.98
C SER A 29 1.54 10.82 -8.53
N GLU A 30 0.81 10.02 -9.32
CA GLU A 30 -0.45 10.35 -9.98
C GLU A 30 -1.21 9.05 -10.29
N GLN A 31 -2.51 9.13 -10.59
CA GLN A 31 -3.32 7.96 -10.92
C GLN A 31 -2.69 7.20 -12.11
N PRO A 32 -2.25 5.93 -11.93
CA PRO A 32 -1.66 5.19 -13.02
C PRO A 32 -2.72 4.80 -14.06
N ASN A 33 -2.30 4.67 -15.31
CA ASN A 33 -3.10 4.17 -16.40
C ASN A 33 -3.25 2.65 -16.27
N ARG A 34 -4.50 2.18 -16.26
CA ARG A 34 -4.82 0.74 -16.15
C ARG A 34 -4.17 -0.10 -17.24
N CYS A 35 -4.16 0.35 -18.50
CA CYS A 35 -3.52 -0.36 -19.61
C CYS A 35 -2.02 -0.52 -19.36
N ASN A 36 -1.34 0.50 -18.84
CA ASN A 36 0.09 0.40 -18.55
C ASN A 36 0.38 -0.61 -17.42
N LEU A 37 -0.49 -0.71 -16.41
CA LEU A 37 -0.38 -1.74 -15.37
C LEU A 37 -0.60 -3.15 -15.95
N GLU A 38 -1.53 -3.30 -16.89
CA GLU A 38 -1.76 -4.56 -17.60
C GLU A 38 -0.57 -4.95 -18.51
N HIS A 39 0.04 -3.99 -19.20
CA HIS A 39 1.28 -4.23 -19.96
C HIS A 39 2.42 -4.65 -19.03
N LEU A 40 2.56 -3.99 -17.88
CA LEU A 40 3.56 -4.37 -16.88
C LEU A 40 3.34 -5.79 -16.37
N ARG A 41 2.07 -6.15 -16.08
CA ARG A 41 1.67 -7.51 -15.69
C ARG A 41 2.05 -8.54 -16.73
N LYS A 42 1.85 -8.20 -18.01
CA LYS A 42 2.07 -9.10 -19.15
C LYS A 42 3.54 -9.33 -19.45
N TYR A 43 4.36 -8.28 -19.39
CA TYR A 43 5.73 -8.34 -19.93
C TYR A 43 6.82 -8.40 -18.86
N ALA A 44 6.64 -7.75 -17.71
CA ALA A 44 7.71 -7.59 -16.71
C ALA A 44 7.54 -8.48 -15.47
N ILE A 45 6.31 -8.90 -15.16
CA ILE A 45 5.98 -9.60 -13.91
C ILE A 45 5.89 -11.12 -14.13
N LYS A 46 6.81 -11.85 -13.51
CA LYS A 46 6.86 -13.33 -13.52
C LYS A 46 6.11 -13.92 -12.32
N SER A 47 6.11 -15.24 -12.20
CA SER A 47 5.44 -15.95 -11.11
C SER A 47 6.02 -15.64 -9.74
N ASP A 48 7.33 -15.47 -9.64
CA ASP A 48 8.09 -15.20 -8.43
C ASP A 48 8.33 -13.69 -8.18
N THR A 49 7.87 -12.82 -9.08
CA THR A 49 7.99 -11.38 -8.93
C THR A 49 7.03 -10.84 -7.87
N ASN A 50 7.56 -10.08 -6.92
CA ASN A 50 6.83 -9.29 -5.94
C ASN A 50 6.85 -7.80 -6.31
N ILE A 51 5.81 -7.08 -5.91
CA ILE A 51 5.63 -5.66 -6.15
C ILE A 51 5.59 -4.91 -4.82
N GLN A 52 6.34 -3.82 -4.77
CA GLN A 52 6.28 -2.82 -3.70
C GLN A 52 5.70 -1.54 -4.29
N LEU A 53 4.58 -1.07 -3.75
CA LEU A 53 3.98 0.20 -4.16
C LEU A 53 4.45 1.31 -3.22
N CYS A 54 4.86 2.43 -3.79
CA CYS A 54 5.18 3.66 -3.08
C CYS A 54 4.26 4.76 -3.62
N LEU A 55 3.22 5.13 -2.87
CA LEU A 55 2.29 6.19 -3.21
C LEU A 55 2.80 7.50 -2.62
N CYS A 56 3.23 8.43 -3.47
CA CYS A 56 3.86 9.68 -3.06
C CYS A 56 3.29 10.89 -3.81
N ALA A 57 1.99 10.86 -4.12
CA ALA A 57 1.30 11.95 -4.78
C ALA A 57 1.18 13.19 -3.86
N GLU A 58 0.90 14.36 -4.46
CA GLU A 58 0.53 15.53 -3.67
C GLU A 58 -0.74 15.30 -2.84
N ASP A 59 -1.66 14.50 -3.40
CA ASP A 59 -2.91 14.08 -2.80
C ASP A 59 -3.13 12.60 -3.15
N ASN A 60 -2.82 11.67 -2.24
CA ASN A 60 -3.03 10.24 -2.53
C ASN A 60 -4.52 9.84 -2.48
N ASN A 61 -5.44 10.72 -2.03
CA ASN A 61 -6.89 10.42 -2.09
C ASN A 61 -7.39 10.25 -3.52
N ILE A 62 -6.65 10.76 -4.51
CA ILE A 62 -6.99 10.59 -5.93
C ILE A 62 -6.64 9.20 -6.45
N ILE A 63 -5.76 8.46 -5.77
CA ILE A 63 -5.28 7.15 -6.20
C ILE A 63 -6.31 6.10 -5.81
N LYS A 64 -7.05 5.61 -6.79
CA LYS A 64 -8.00 4.52 -6.59
C LYS A 64 -7.29 3.18 -6.63
N PHE A 65 -7.48 2.34 -5.61
CA PHE A 65 -6.82 1.04 -5.54
C PHE A 65 -7.31 0.05 -6.61
N ASP A 66 -8.57 0.14 -7.04
CA ASP A 66 -9.17 -0.73 -8.08
C ASP A 66 -8.39 -0.77 -9.40
N VAL A 67 -7.66 0.30 -9.73
CA VAL A 67 -6.79 0.34 -10.92
C VAL A 67 -5.68 -0.72 -10.89
N PHE A 68 -5.25 -1.15 -9.70
CA PHE A 68 -4.18 -2.11 -9.49
C PHE A 68 -4.68 -3.57 -9.45
N GLU A 69 -5.95 -3.82 -9.73
CA GLU A 69 -6.56 -5.16 -9.69
C GLU A 69 -5.73 -6.22 -10.43
N CYS A 70 -5.18 -5.89 -11.62
CA CYS A 70 -4.36 -6.82 -12.41
C CYS A 70 -3.01 -7.19 -11.75
N LEU A 71 -2.58 -6.41 -10.75
CA LEU A 71 -1.34 -6.58 -10.00
C LEU A 71 -1.57 -7.04 -8.56
N ALA A 72 -2.81 -7.09 -8.10
CA ALA A 72 -3.14 -7.12 -6.67
C ALA A 72 -2.50 -8.31 -5.93
N GLU A 73 -2.46 -9.49 -6.54
CA GLU A 73 -1.82 -10.68 -5.98
C GLU A 73 -0.29 -10.59 -5.86
N LYS A 74 0.35 -9.66 -6.57
CA LYS A 74 1.81 -9.50 -6.57
C LYS A 74 2.27 -8.43 -5.60
N VAL A 75 1.37 -7.57 -5.13
CA VAL A 75 1.70 -6.50 -4.19
C VAL A 75 1.88 -7.08 -2.80
N VAL A 76 3.06 -6.88 -2.22
CA VAL A 76 3.44 -7.38 -0.89
C VAL A 76 3.80 -6.27 0.10
N ASP A 77 4.10 -5.06 -0.40
CA ASP A 77 4.44 -3.89 0.40
C ASP A 77 3.75 -2.66 -0.20
N ILE A 78 3.14 -1.83 0.64
CA ILE A 78 2.58 -0.53 0.29
C ILE A 78 3.08 0.50 1.30
N GLU A 79 3.71 1.55 0.78
CA GLU A 79 4.07 2.74 1.53
C GLU A 79 3.31 3.93 0.96
N ILE A 80 2.63 4.69 1.81
CA ILE A 80 1.84 5.87 1.44
C ILE A 80 2.45 7.08 2.13
N TYR A 81 2.86 8.06 1.34
CA TYR A 81 3.45 9.33 1.77
C TYR A 81 2.64 10.49 1.19
N ASN A 82 1.85 11.18 2.00
CA ASN A 82 1.05 12.31 1.52
C ASN A 82 1.82 13.62 1.67
N ARG A 83 1.92 14.39 0.58
CA ARG A 83 2.78 15.60 0.57
C ARG A 83 2.04 16.90 0.84
N LYS A 84 0.78 17.05 0.42
CA LYS A 84 0.03 18.31 0.55
C LYS A 84 -1.36 18.17 1.15
N ARG A 85 -2.06 17.08 0.87
CA ARG A 85 -3.42 16.82 1.37
C ARG A 85 -3.41 15.70 2.39
N VAL A 86 -4.25 15.84 3.40
CA VAL A 86 -4.47 14.79 4.40
C VAL A 86 -5.13 13.60 3.71
N LEU A 87 -4.57 12.39 3.86
CA LEU A 87 -5.22 11.16 3.42
C LEU A 87 -6.40 10.84 4.33
N THR A 88 -7.60 10.74 3.76
CA THR A 88 -8.84 10.54 4.51
C THR A 88 -9.37 9.12 4.41
N SER A 89 -8.84 8.30 3.49
CA SER A 89 -9.37 6.98 3.22
C SER A 89 -8.33 6.04 2.62
N ILE A 90 -8.43 4.77 2.97
CA ILE A 90 -7.75 3.63 2.34
C ILE A 90 -8.76 2.58 1.82
N ILE A 91 -10.00 3.01 1.54
CA ILE A 91 -11.04 2.12 1.01
C ILE A 91 -10.57 1.46 -0.29
N GLY A 92 -10.80 0.15 -0.40
CA GLY A 92 -10.37 -0.69 -1.51
C GLY A 92 -8.99 -1.32 -1.33
N ILE A 93 -8.27 -1.06 -0.24
CA ILE A 93 -6.96 -1.68 0.02
C ILE A 93 -7.05 -3.20 0.17
N SER A 94 -8.23 -3.72 0.52
CA SER A 94 -8.50 -5.15 0.68
C SER A 94 -8.31 -5.99 -0.60
N ILE A 95 -8.14 -5.37 -1.77
CA ILE A 95 -7.78 -6.10 -2.99
C ILE A 95 -6.39 -6.76 -2.89
N PHE A 96 -5.48 -6.18 -2.11
CA PHE A 96 -4.09 -6.65 -1.99
C PHE A 96 -3.96 -7.80 -0.99
N ARG A 97 -4.57 -8.95 -1.29
CA ARG A 97 -4.63 -10.12 -0.39
C ARG A 97 -3.27 -10.67 0.06
N ASN A 98 -2.19 -10.34 -0.67
CA ASN A 98 -0.83 -10.74 -0.34
C ASN A 98 0.00 -9.67 0.37
N LEU A 99 -0.63 -8.55 0.77
CA LEU A 99 0.05 -7.47 1.46
C LEU A 99 0.59 -7.95 2.82
N ASN A 100 1.91 -7.87 2.98
CA ASN A 100 2.60 -8.13 4.24
C ASN A 100 2.84 -6.84 5.02
N LYS A 101 3.20 -5.76 4.32
CA LYS A 101 3.57 -4.50 4.94
C LYS A 101 2.70 -3.36 4.42
N LEU A 102 2.16 -2.58 5.35
CA LEU A 102 1.51 -1.30 5.09
C LEU A 102 2.13 -0.23 5.98
N ILE A 103 2.67 0.81 5.36
CA ILE A 103 3.11 2.02 6.04
C ILE A 103 2.32 3.19 5.50
N ILE A 104 1.62 3.90 6.39
CA ILE A 104 1.00 5.18 6.11
C ILE A 104 1.79 6.21 6.90
N SER A 105 2.52 7.03 6.19
CA SER A 105 3.36 8.10 6.74
C SER A 105 2.91 9.43 6.18
N ASP A 106 3.12 10.48 6.97
CA ASP A 106 2.89 11.87 6.56
C ASP A 106 1.42 12.20 6.22
N LEU A 107 0.87 13.20 6.93
CA LEU A 107 -0.43 13.82 6.62
C LEU A 107 -1.56 12.79 6.32
N TYR A 108 -1.95 11.99 7.30
CA TYR A 108 -3.19 11.20 7.25
C TYR A 108 -4.15 11.62 8.35
N ASP A 109 -5.44 11.39 8.13
CA ASP A 109 -6.52 11.71 9.06
C ASP A 109 -6.40 10.80 10.29
N ASP A 110 -6.38 11.36 11.49
CA ASP A 110 -6.29 10.59 12.74
C ASP A 110 -7.51 9.68 12.93
N LYS A 111 -8.62 9.94 12.24
CA LYS A 111 -9.84 9.12 12.23
C LYS A 111 -9.98 8.26 10.98
N ILE A 112 -8.88 8.01 10.25
CA ILE A 112 -8.91 7.13 9.09
C ILE A 112 -9.49 5.76 9.48
N VAL A 113 -10.45 5.29 8.69
CA VAL A 113 -11.13 4.02 8.92
C VAL A 113 -10.23 2.88 8.46
N LEU A 114 -9.93 1.96 9.39
CA LEU A 114 -8.99 0.86 9.18
C LEU A 114 -9.68 -0.49 8.90
N ASP A 115 -11.01 -0.57 8.95
CA ASP A 115 -11.77 -1.82 8.96
C ASP A 115 -11.39 -2.82 7.84
N GLU A 116 -11.04 -2.32 6.64
CA GLU A 116 -10.62 -3.20 5.53
C GLU A 116 -9.32 -3.95 5.79
N LEU A 117 -8.46 -3.47 6.69
CA LEU A 117 -7.20 -4.14 7.05
C LEU A 117 -7.44 -5.52 7.66
N VAL A 118 -8.60 -5.77 8.28
CA VAL A 118 -8.97 -7.10 8.82
C VAL A 118 -9.03 -8.16 7.71
N GLN A 119 -9.26 -7.75 6.46
CA GLN A 119 -9.28 -8.67 5.31
C GLN A 119 -7.88 -9.04 4.80
N LEU A 120 -6.83 -8.40 5.31
CA LEU A 120 -5.44 -8.60 4.91
C LEU A 120 -4.79 -9.64 5.83
N GLU A 121 -5.14 -10.91 5.60
CA GLU A 121 -4.71 -12.05 6.43
C GLU A 121 -3.19 -12.23 6.53
N LYS A 122 -2.42 -11.62 5.62
CA LYS A 122 -0.94 -11.70 5.59
C LYS A 122 -0.24 -10.47 6.12
N LEU A 123 -0.97 -9.46 6.60
CA LEU A 123 -0.39 -8.20 7.08
C LEU A 123 0.38 -8.44 8.39
N GLU A 124 1.71 -8.43 8.32
CA GLU A 124 2.60 -8.63 9.48
C GLU A 124 3.17 -7.30 10.01
N ILE A 125 3.22 -6.25 9.18
CA ILE A 125 3.78 -4.96 9.54
C ILE A 125 2.77 -3.85 9.22
N LEU A 126 2.35 -3.11 10.26
CA LEU A 126 1.53 -1.91 10.13
C LEU A 126 2.25 -0.72 10.75
N GLY A 127 2.47 0.33 9.97
CA GLY A 127 2.99 1.60 10.44
C GLY A 127 2.01 2.74 10.17
N LEU A 128 1.59 3.45 11.21
CA LEU A 128 0.81 4.69 11.15
C LEU A 128 1.71 5.79 11.72
N VAL A 129 2.59 6.29 10.86
CA VAL A 129 3.75 7.10 11.24
C VAL A 129 3.40 8.57 11.01
N LEU A 130 3.22 9.32 12.11
CA LEU A 130 2.84 10.74 12.16
C LEU A 130 1.35 11.06 11.93
N ASN A 131 0.52 10.80 12.94
CA ASN A 131 -0.51 11.73 13.45
C ASN A 131 -1.24 11.09 14.65
N GLY A 132 -1.71 11.94 15.56
CA GLY A 132 -2.70 11.62 16.61
C GLY A 132 -2.34 10.51 17.59
N ASP A 133 -3.19 10.35 18.59
CA ASP A 133 -3.34 9.09 19.32
C ASP A 133 -4.40 8.26 18.58
N LEU A 134 -4.33 6.92 18.68
CA LEU A 134 -5.36 6.05 18.11
C LEU A 134 -6.68 6.19 18.86
N ASP A 135 -7.80 6.14 18.13
CA ASP A 135 -9.11 5.99 18.74
C ASP A 135 -9.45 4.51 19.06
N MET A 136 -10.50 4.31 19.87
CA MET A 136 -10.90 2.97 20.31
C MET A 136 -11.26 2.03 19.14
N ARG A 137 -11.85 2.55 18.05
CA ARG A 137 -12.22 1.72 16.89
C ARG A 137 -10.98 1.27 16.13
N GLN A 138 -9.96 2.11 16.06
CA GLN A 138 -8.66 1.75 15.47
C GLN A 138 -7.97 0.68 16.32
N TYR A 139 -8.01 0.78 17.66
CA TYR A 139 -7.53 -0.31 18.54
C TYR A 139 -8.29 -1.62 18.29
N GLU A 140 -9.63 -1.58 18.26
CA GLU A 140 -10.45 -2.77 17.97
C GLU A 140 -10.11 -3.42 16.63
N THR A 141 -9.84 -2.60 15.60
CA THR A 141 -9.42 -3.09 14.29
C THR A 141 -8.02 -3.72 14.35
N ILE A 142 -7.05 -3.04 14.98
CA ILE A 142 -5.68 -3.55 15.13
C ILE A 142 -5.69 -4.88 15.91
N ASN A 143 -6.51 -4.99 16.96
CA ASN A 143 -6.71 -6.21 17.72
C ASN A 143 -7.39 -7.32 16.90
N GLN A 144 -7.85 -7.09 15.68
CA GLN A 144 -8.34 -8.12 14.75
C GLN A 144 -7.30 -8.56 13.73
N LEU A 145 -6.15 -7.88 13.62
CA LEU A 145 -5.07 -8.25 12.70
C LEU A 145 -4.26 -9.43 13.26
N PHE A 146 -4.66 -10.67 12.94
CA PHE A 146 -4.08 -11.89 13.54
C PHE A 146 -2.63 -12.18 13.15
N SER A 147 -2.19 -11.73 11.99
CA SER A 147 -0.82 -11.94 11.50
C SER A 147 0.14 -10.82 11.88
N LEU A 148 -0.35 -9.76 12.51
CA LEU A 148 0.44 -8.58 12.85
C LEU A 148 1.53 -8.93 13.86
N ARG A 149 2.79 -8.65 13.49
CA ARG A 149 3.98 -8.90 14.32
C ARG A 149 4.68 -7.61 14.72
N ARG A 150 4.47 -6.54 13.95
CA ARG A 150 5.11 -5.25 14.18
C ARG A 150 4.10 -4.14 13.95
N LEU A 151 3.89 -3.34 14.99
CA LEU A 151 3.08 -2.14 14.97
C LEU A 151 3.97 -0.93 15.24
N GLU A 152 3.94 0.04 14.34
CA GLU A 152 4.64 1.32 14.49
C GLU A 152 3.62 2.45 14.51
N VAL A 153 3.27 2.93 15.69
CA VAL A 153 2.28 4.00 15.86
C VAL A 153 2.76 4.98 16.90
N LYS A 154 2.51 6.27 16.67
CA LYS A 154 2.77 7.32 17.67
C LYS A 154 1.62 7.36 18.67
N GLY A 155 1.91 7.55 19.97
CA GLY A 155 0.87 7.65 20.99
C GLY A 155 0.20 6.31 21.32
N LEU A 156 0.88 5.20 21.05
CA LEU A 156 0.38 3.86 21.32
C LEU A 156 0.18 3.65 22.83
N ASP A 157 -1.04 3.34 23.23
CA ASP A 157 -1.38 2.84 24.57
C ASP A 157 -1.38 1.31 24.54
N SER A 158 -0.33 0.73 25.11
CA SER A 158 -0.17 -0.73 25.17
C SER A 158 -1.24 -1.42 26.02
N MET A 159 -1.97 -0.71 26.90
CA MET A 159 -3.04 -1.33 27.70
C MET A 159 -4.29 -1.67 26.88
N LEU A 160 -4.44 -1.07 25.69
CA LEU A 160 -5.56 -1.29 24.77
C LEU A 160 -5.23 -2.31 23.67
N LEU A 161 -4.02 -2.84 23.65
CA LEU A 161 -3.57 -3.87 22.72
C LEU A 161 -3.59 -5.24 23.39
N ASP A 162 -4.35 -6.16 22.80
CA ASP A 162 -4.47 -7.52 23.31
C ASP A 162 -3.42 -8.47 22.69
N LYS A 163 -2.61 -7.98 21.74
CA LYS A 163 -1.90 -8.82 20.73
C LYS A 163 -0.38 -8.66 20.64
N LEU A 164 0.28 -7.87 21.49
CA LEU A 164 1.74 -7.67 21.46
C LEU A 164 2.41 -8.10 22.76
#